data_AF-A0A2V8RKX4-F1
#
_entry.id   AF-A0A2V8RKX4-F1
#
_cell.length_a   1.000
_cell.length_b   1.000
_cell.length_c   1.000
_cell.angle_alpha   90.00
_cell.angle_beta   90.00
_cell.angle_gamma   90.00
#
_symmetry.space_group_name_H-M   'P 1'
#
loop_
_entity.id
_entity.type
_entity.pdbx_description
1 polymer ?
#
loop_
_entity_poly.entity_id
_entity_poly.type
_entity_poly.pdbx_seq_one_letter_code
_entity_poly.pdbx_strand_id
1 'polypeptide(L)'
;MWKNPTGHIRNLIMSPARVFLAFGLALLAGCARTPPPGGDDATPTPATGQAQTASPTPAQAKSGGVPTPTPPATLEEVRGVVAHIYRDAVVVEADRGTPFVVGDFNGDGSEDIAVVVRPGVGKLSEVNGEYANWIVEDPLKVLMPEVRGDVEVLPKRQGPVTVRQGDLLLAVIHGYRGRGWRDPLASQTYLLKGAAGGEMRVQSAADALGAAPDKGKLPQLRGDVIRERLAGADGFIYWTGAKYAWSGLVSL
;
A
#
# COMPACT_ATOMS: atom_id res chain seq x y z
N MET A 1 12.57 37.07 -56.90
CA MET A 1 11.27 37.66 -57.29
C MET A 1 10.49 36.60 -58.06
N TRP A 2 9.70 35.77 -57.38
CA TRP A 2 8.75 34.87 -58.03
C TRP A 2 7.56 34.64 -57.08
N LYS A 3 6.37 34.70 -57.66
CA LYS A 3 5.07 34.88 -57.01
C LYS A 3 4.51 33.54 -56.49
N ASN A 4 3.79 33.62 -55.37
CA ASN A 4 2.81 32.61 -54.94
C ASN A 4 1.64 32.53 -55.91
N PRO A 5 0.96 31.38 -55.96
CA PRO A 5 -0.49 31.35 -56.08
C PRO A 5 -1.13 30.61 -54.90
N THR A 6 -2.12 31.30 -54.34
CA THR A 6 -3.13 30.89 -53.38
C THR A 6 -3.98 29.74 -53.92
N GLY A 7 -4.09 28.66 -53.14
CA GLY A 7 -5.11 27.62 -53.29
C GLY A 7 -5.99 27.56 -52.06
N HIS A 8 -7.22 28.06 -52.17
CA HIS A 8 -8.28 27.88 -51.18
C HIS A 8 -8.92 26.51 -51.34
N ILE A 9 -8.85 25.66 -50.31
CA ILE A 9 -9.79 24.54 -50.14
C ILE A 9 -10.38 24.64 -48.74
N ARG A 10 -11.69 24.91 -48.74
CA ARG A 10 -12.58 24.88 -47.57
C ARG A 10 -12.77 23.41 -47.22
N ASN A 11 -12.53 23.01 -45.98
CA ASN A 11 -13.08 21.75 -45.49
C ASN A 11 -13.80 21.96 -44.16
N LEU A 12 -14.92 21.26 -44.13
CA LEU A 12 -16.11 21.42 -43.32
C LEU A 12 -15.86 20.97 -41.88
N ILE A 13 -16.46 21.72 -40.97
CA ILE A 13 -16.59 21.42 -39.55
C ILE A 13 -17.43 20.15 -39.38
N MET A 14 -16.94 19.15 -38.66
CA MET A 14 -17.78 18.17 -37.97
C MET A 14 -17.19 17.88 -36.58
N SER A 15 -17.82 18.48 -35.57
CA SER A 15 -17.66 18.09 -34.16
C SER A 15 -18.31 16.73 -33.91
N PRO A 16 -17.68 15.82 -33.13
CA PRO A 16 -18.39 14.65 -32.62
C PRO A 16 -19.32 15.09 -31.48
N ALA A 17 -20.62 14.95 -31.74
CA ALA A 17 -21.67 15.16 -30.75
C ALA A 17 -21.57 14.10 -29.64
N ARG A 18 -21.70 14.59 -28.41
CA ARG A 18 -21.73 13.86 -27.14
C ARG A 18 -22.92 12.90 -27.12
N VAL A 19 -22.66 11.60 -27.00
CA VAL A 19 -23.67 10.60 -26.66
C VAL A 19 -23.79 10.56 -25.15
N PHE A 20 -24.78 11.28 -24.62
CA PHE A 20 -25.26 11.13 -23.24
C PHE A 20 -26.23 9.95 -23.19
N LEU A 21 -25.83 8.84 -22.59
CA LEU A 21 -26.73 7.74 -22.26
C LEU A 21 -27.43 8.04 -20.93
N ALA A 22 -28.68 8.51 -21.01
CA ALA A 22 -29.54 8.72 -19.87
C ALA A 22 -30.03 7.36 -19.32
N PHE A 23 -29.62 7.00 -18.11
CA PHE A 23 -30.25 5.91 -17.36
C PHE A 23 -31.55 6.43 -16.74
N GLY A 24 -32.68 5.93 -17.26
CA GLY A 24 -34.02 6.26 -16.82
C GLY A 24 -34.31 5.71 -15.41
N LEU A 25 -34.82 6.61 -14.58
CA LEU A 25 -35.44 6.36 -13.29
C LEU A 25 -36.78 5.62 -13.50
N ALA A 26 -36.89 4.38 -13.04
CA ALA A 26 -38.16 3.65 -12.99
C ALA A 26 -38.62 3.52 -11.53
N LEU A 27 -39.60 4.35 -11.17
CA LEU A 27 -40.44 4.20 -9.97
C LEU A 27 -41.44 3.06 -10.22
N LEU A 28 -41.46 2.07 -9.33
CA LEU A 28 -42.61 1.18 -9.15
C LEU A 28 -42.99 1.14 -7.68
N ALA A 29 -44.24 1.50 -7.43
CA ALA A 29 -44.87 1.55 -6.12
C ALA A 29 -45.37 0.15 -5.68
N GLY A 30 -45.18 -0.13 -4.39
CA GLY A 30 -46.20 -0.67 -3.49
C GLY A 30 -46.67 -2.12 -3.65
N CYS A 31 -46.34 -2.95 -2.65
CA CYS A 31 -47.30 -3.87 -2.03
C CYS A 31 -47.05 -3.90 -0.52
N ALA A 32 -47.93 -3.20 0.21
CA ALA A 32 -48.03 -3.26 1.66
C ALA A 32 -48.64 -4.62 2.07
N ARG A 33 -48.09 -5.26 3.11
CA ARG A 33 -48.75 -6.36 3.80
C ARG A 33 -49.56 -5.80 4.97
N THR A 34 -50.87 -5.89 4.86
CA THR A 34 -51.85 -5.68 5.93
C THR A 34 -51.87 -6.88 6.88
N PRO A 35 -51.96 -6.66 8.21
CA PRO A 35 -52.22 -7.72 9.17
C PRO A 35 -53.73 -8.07 9.21
N PRO A 36 -54.10 -9.33 9.52
CA PRO A 36 -55.50 -9.73 9.60
C PRO A 36 -56.19 -9.19 10.88
N PRO A 37 -57.51 -8.93 10.83
CA PRO A 37 -58.32 -8.55 11.98
C PRO A 37 -58.71 -9.79 12.81
N GLY A 38 -58.83 -9.60 14.12
CA GLY A 38 -59.15 -10.64 15.09
C GLY A 38 -60.64 -10.83 15.40
N GLY A 39 -60.86 -11.74 16.34
CA GLY A 39 -62.09 -11.99 17.10
C GLY A 39 -61.97 -13.36 17.78
N ASP A 40 -62.44 -13.66 18.97
CA ASP A 40 -62.89 -12.89 20.14
C ASP A 40 -62.71 -13.87 21.31
N ASP A 41 -62.16 -13.46 22.45
CA ASP A 41 -62.86 -13.66 23.73
C ASP A 41 -62.15 -12.98 24.92
N ALA A 42 -63.00 -12.38 25.77
CA ALA A 42 -62.79 -11.89 27.14
C ALA A 42 -62.16 -10.49 27.37
N THR A 43 -63.03 -9.57 27.80
CA THR A 43 -62.77 -8.30 28.53
C THR A 43 -62.62 -8.56 30.07
N PRO A 44 -62.29 -7.60 30.97
CA PRO A 44 -60.93 -7.23 31.41
C PRO A 44 -60.69 -7.28 32.96
N THR A 45 -59.51 -6.77 33.37
CA THR A 45 -59.10 -6.13 34.67
C THR A 45 -58.23 -6.95 35.66
N PRO A 46 -57.33 -6.35 36.46
CA PRO A 46 -56.17 -5.50 36.12
C PRO A 46 -54.85 -6.05 36.74
N ALA A 47 -53.69 -5.72 36.18
CA ALA A 47 -52.43 -5.79 36.94
C ALA A 47 -51.41 -4.76 36.43
N THR A 48 -51.33 -3.67 37.20
CA THR A 48 -50.13 -2.91 37.59
C THR A 48 -48.91 -2.88 36.66
N GLY A 49 -48.58 -1.65 36.25
CA GLY A 49 -47.46 -1.35 35.37
C GLY A 49 -46.09 -1.75 35.91
N GLN A 50 -45.23 -2.09 34.95
CA GLN A 50 -43.79 -1.98 35.08
C GLN A 50 -43.27 -1.09 33.97
N ALA A 51 -42.55 -0.05 34.39
CA ALA A 51 -41.91 0.93 33.55
C ALA A 51 -40.94 0.26 32.56
N GLN A 52 -41.10 0.61 31.28
CA GLN A 52 -40.12 0.32 30.24
C GLN A 52 -38.88 1.18 30.51
N THR A 53 -37.81 0.56 30.99
CA THR A 53 -36.48 1.16 30.98
C THR A 53 -35.97 1.15 29.54
N ALA A 54 -35.85 2.34 28.95
CA ALA A 54 -35.17 2.53 27.68
C ALA A 54 -33.73 1.98 27.76
N SER A 55 -33.37 1.11 26.81
CA SER A 55 -31.99 0.67 26.64
C SER A 55 -31.13 1.86 26.18
N PRO A 56 -29.98 2.14 26.82
CA PRO A 56 -29.08 3.18 26.34
C PRO A 56 -28.36 2.70 25.08
N THR A 57 -28.47 3.51 24.02
CA THR A 57 -27.57 3.50 22.86
C THR A 57 -26.11 3.49 23.33
N PRO A 58 -25.24 2.58 22.85
CA PRO A 58 -23.81 2.67 23.16
C PRO A 58 -23.25 3.94 22.54
N ALA A 59 -22.99 4.95 23.37
CA ALA A 59 -22.13 6.06 23.00
C ALA A 59 -20.75 5.49 22.69
N GLN A 60 -20.34 5.61 21.43
CA GLN A 60 -19.01 5.23 20.97
C GLN A 60 -18.00 6.16 21.66
N ALA A 61 -17.46 5.70 22.79
CA ALA A 61 -16.40 6.37 23.49
C ALA A 61 -15.20 6.46 22.55
N LYS A 62 -14.83 7.68 22.15
CA LYS A 62 -13.50 7.99 21.66
C LYS A 62 -12.54 7.73 22.82
N SER A 63 -12.03 6.50 22.92
CA SER A 63 -10.93 6.19 23.82
C SER A 63 -9.66 6.83 23.26
N GLY A 64 -9.41 8.09 23.64
CA GLY A 64 -8.12 8.75 23.55
C GLY A 64 -7.15 8.22 24.62
N GLY A 65 -6.97 6.90 24.66
CA GLY A 65 -5.94 6.30 25.49
C GLY A 65 -4.57 6.70 24.94
N VAL A 66 -3.69 7.21 25.81
CA VAL A 66 -2.27 7.40 25.48
C VAL A 66 -1.75 6.06 24.98
N PRO A 67 -1.20 5.98 23.75
CA PRO A 67 -0.71 4.71 23.22
C PRO A 67 0.42 4.22 24.15
N THR A 68 0.21 3.03 24.71
CA THR A 68 1.30 2.31 25.39
C THR A 68 2.37 2.04 24.34
N PRO A 69 3.66 2.30 24.62
CA PRO A 69 4.71 2.07 23.64
C PRO A 69 4.71 0.61 23.20
N THR A 70 4.64 0.37 21.90
CA THR A 70 4.68 -0.97 21.31
C THR A 70 5.99 -1.66 21.70
N PRO A 71 5.96 -2.90 22.20
CA PRO A 71 7.18 -3.64 22.49
C PRO A 71 8.09 -3.77 21.24
N PRO A 72 9.42 -3.73 21.41
CA PRO A 72 10.35 -3.98 20.31
C PRO A 72 10.08 -5.33 19.63
N ALA A 73 10.23 -5.37 18.31
CA ALA A 73 10.06 -6.60 17.53
C ALA A 73 11.11 -7.65 17.89
N THR A 74 10.69 -8.90 18.08
CA THR A 74 11.61 -10.03 18.28
C THR A 74 11.80 -10.81 16.98
N LEU A 75 12.96 -11.46 16.80
CA LEU A 75 13.22 -12.27 15.60
C LEU A 75 12.23 -13.44 15.46
N GLU A 76 11.79 -14.03 16.57
CA GLU A 76 10.80 -15.12 16.56
C GLU A 76 9.43 -14.62 16.10
N GLU A 77 8.99 -13.47 16.61
CA GLU A 77 7.76 -12.81 16.15
C GLU A 77 7.81 -12.51 14.65
N VAL A 78 8.92 -11.94 14.18
CA VAL A 78 9.12 -11.61 12.76
C VAL A 78 9.10 -12.87 11.89
N ARG A 79 9.74 -13.96 12.32
CA ARG A 79 9.68 -15.25 11.62
C ARG A 79 8.25 -15.78 11.52
N GLY A 80 7.49 -15.71 12.61
CA GLY A 80 6.09 -16.14 12.64
C GLY A 80 5.21 -15.32 11.66
N VAL A 81 5.38 -14.00 11.65
CA VAL A 81 4.62 -13.12 10.73
C VAL A 81 5.01 -13.36 9.28
N VAL A 82 6.30 -13.48 8.97
CA VAL A 82 6.78 -13.77 7.61
C VAL A 82 6.27 -15.12 7.12
N ALA A 83 6.40 -16.18 7.94
CA ALA A 83 5.89 -17.51 7.61
C ALA A 83 4.37 -17.48 7.36
N HIS A 84 3.62 -16.75 8.18
CA HIS A 84 2.19 -16.58 8.00
C HIS A 84 1.88 -15.88 6.68
N ILE A 85 2.36 -14.66 6.47
CA ILE A 85 2.02 -13.84 5.29
C ILE A 85 2.45 -14.52 3.99
N TYR A 86 3.69 -15.01 3.95
CA TYR A 86 4.28 -15.57 2.75
C TYR A 86 4.06 -17.08 2.59
N ARG A 87 3.30 -17.72 3.51
CA ARG A 87 2.97 -19.15 3.47
C ARG A 87 4.21 -20.05 3.27
N ASP A 88 5.28 -19.71 4.00
CA ASP A 88 6.60 -20.36 3.92
C ASP A 88 7.31 -20.28 2.54
N ALA A 89 6.81 -19.47 1.59
CA ALA A 89 7.45 -19.27 0.29
C ALA A 89 8.81 -18.58 0.42
N VAL A 90 9.02 -17.81 1.49
CA VAL A 90 10.29 -17.20 1.86
C VAL A 90 10.63 -17.49 3.33
N VAL A 91 11.91 -17.48 3.64
CA VAL A 91 12.46 -17.69 4.99
C VAL A 91 13.32 -16.50 5.40
N VAL A 92 13.27 -16.13 6.68
CA VAL A 92 14.05 -15.02 7.23
C VAL A 92 15.54 -15.36 7.24
N GLU A 93 16.37 -14.48 6.67
CA GLU A 93 17.83 -14.56 6.74
C GLU A 93 18.31 -13.97 8.08
N ALA A 94 18.34 -14.82 9.10
CA ALA A 94 18.64 -14.39 10.47
C ALA A 94 20.12 -14.13 10.75
N ASP A 95 21.03 -14.70 9.97
CA ASP A 95 22.48 -14.67 10.24
C ASP A 95 23.15 -13.33 9.86
N ARG A 96 22.37 -12.24 9.84
CA ARG A 96 22.83 -10.89 9.51
C ARG A 96 22.81 -10.00 10.75
N GLY A 97 23.70 -9.00 10.78
CA GLY A 97 23.74 -8.02 11.87
C GLY A 97 22.42 -7.27 12.07
N THR A 98 21.70 -6.97 10.97
CA THR A 98 20.36 -6.37 10.99
C THR A 98 19.42 -7.17 10.09
N PRO A 99 18.70 -8.18 10.63
CA PRO A 99 17.81 -9.02 9.82
C PRO A 99 16.48 -8.33 9.48
N PHE A 100 16.09 -7.29 10.21
CA PHE A 100 14.89 -6.49 9.93
C PHE A 100 15.01 -5.06 10.48
N VAL A 101 14.18 -4.16 9.96
CA VAL A 101 13.96 -2.79 10.47
C VAL A 101 12.47 -2.46 10.47
N VAL A 102 12.05 -1.62 11.41
CA VAL A 102 10.66 -1.15 11.59
C VAL A 102 10.63 0.36 11.37
N GLY A 103 9.59 0.85 10.71
CA GLY A 103 9.38 2.26 10.39
C GLY A 103 8.04 2.48 9.69
N ASP A 104 7.63 3.72 9.47
CA ASP A 104 6.44 4.05 8.67
C ASP A 104 6.88 4.31 7.22
N PHE A 105 7.15 3.25 6.46
CA PHE A 105 7.76 3.38 5.14
C PHE A 105 6.80 3.94 4.09
N ASN A 106 5.51 3.63 4.22
CA ASN A 106 4.49 4.08 3.28
C ASN A 106 3.88 5.46 3.65
N GLY A 107 4.09 5.94 4.88
CA GLY A 107 3.67 7.25 5.37
C GLY A 107 2.21 7.30 5.83
N ASP A 108 1.60 6.15 6.18
CA ASP A 108 0.20 6.07 6.60
C ASP A 108 -0.02 6.18 8.12
N GLY A 109 1.06 6.28 8.89
CA GLY A 109 1.06 6.38 10.35
C GLY A 109 0.97 5.03 11.07
N SER A 110 0.92 3.91 10.35
CA SER A 110 1.03 2.55 10.89
C SER A 110 2.47 2.06 10.75
N GLU A 111 3.02 1.40 11.78
CA GLU A 111 4.37 0.83 11.66
C GLU A 111 4.40 -0.32 10.65
N ASP A 112 5.29 -0.21 9.66
CA ASP A 112 5.65 -1.24 8.70
C ASP A 112 6.88 -2.03 9.20
N ILE A 113 7.19 -3.15 8.53
CA ILE A 113 8.45 -3.88 8.76
C ILE A 113 9.09 -4.31 7.44
N ALA A 114 10.41 -4.15 7.37
CA ALA A 114 11.24 -4.65 6.27
C ALA A 114 12.18 -5.74 6.81
N VAL A 115 12.15 -6.91 6.19
CA VAL A 115 12.81 -8.14 6.66
C VAL A 115 13.65 -8.73 5.54
N VAL A 116 14.90 -9.08 5.85
CA VAL A 116 15.76 -9.77 4.88
C VAL A 116 15.32 -11.24 4.79
N VAL A 117 15.01 -11.70 3.58
CA VAL A 117 14.51 -13.05 3.35
C VAL A 117 15.18 -13.71 2.13
N ARG A 118 15.05 -15.03 2.05
CA ARG A 118 15.39 -15.84 0.86
C ARG A 118 14.20 -16.68 0.42
N PRO A 119 14.10 -17.04 -0.86
CA PRO A 119 13.16 -18.06 -1.30
C PRO A 119 13.37 -19.37 -0.54
N GLY A 120 12.27 -19.96 -0.06
CA GLY A 120 12.29 -21.30 0.51
C GLY A 120 12.78 -22.33 -0.51
N VAL A 121 13.37 -23.42 -0.04
CA VAL A 121 13.88 -24.47 -0.93
C VAL A 121 12.71 -25.10 -1.69
N GLY A 122 12.78 -25.09 -3.02
CA GLY A 122 11.73 -25.63 -3.89
C GLY A 122 10.48 -24.75 -4.00
N LYS A 123 10.51 -23.52 -3.47
CA LYS A 123 9.35 -22.62 -3.37
C LYS A 123 9.27 -21.55 -4.46
N LEU A 124 10.16 -21.58 -5.45
CA LEU A 124 10.23 -20.53 -6.48
C LEU A 124 8.96 -20.35 -7.31
N SER A 125 8.22 -21.42 -7.57
CA SER A 125 6.93 -21.33 -8.30
C SER A 125 5.89 -20.55 -7.51
N GLU A 126 5.92 -20.67 -6.17
CA GLU A 126 5.03 -19.94 -5.27
C GLU A 126 5.48 -18.49 -5.16
N VAL A 127 6.78 -18.24 -4.98
CA VAL A 127 7.36 -16.88 -4.93
C VAL A 127 7.07 -16.07 -6.20
N ASN A 128 7.20 -16.68 -7.37
CA ASN A 128 6.99 -16.04 -8.67
C ASN A 128 5.56 -16.24 -9.23
N GLY A 129 4.64 -16.78 -8.44
CA GLY A 129 3.29 -17.09 -8.90
C GLY A 129 2.52 -15.83 -9.29
N GLU A 130 1.80 -15.88 -10.41
CA GLU A 130 0.97 -14.75 -10.89
C GLU A 130 -0.11 -14.33 -9.87
N TYR A 131 -0.58 -15.29 -9.06
CA TYR A 131 -1.59 -15.09 -8.02
C TYR A 131 -1.00 -15.09 -6.60
N ALA A 132 0.30 -14.82 -6.47
CA ALA A 132 0.90 -14.62 -5.16
C ALA A 132 0.21 -13.44 -4.44
N ASN A 133 0.05 -13.55 -3.11
CA ASN A 133 -0.55 -12.49 -2.29
C ASN A 133 0.42 -11.33 -1.99
N TRP A 134 1.56 -11.28 -2.69
CA TRP A 134 2.62 -10.29 -2.55
C TRP A 134 3.06 -9.81 -3.93
N ILE A 135 3.67 -8.62 -3.96
CA ILE A 135 4.16 -8.00 -5.19
C ILE A 135 5.67 -8.17 -5.28
N VAL A 136 6.18 -8.73 -6.38
CA VAL A 136 7.61 -8.82 -6.64
C VAL A 136 8.06 -7.60 -7.44
N GLU A 137 9.00 -6.83 -6.88
CA GLU A 137 9.54 -5.63 -7.53
C GLU A 137 11.08 -5.60 -7.50
N ASP A 138 11.66 -4.69 -8.27
CA ASP A 138 13.09 -4.41 -8.30
C ASP A 138 13.24 -2.89 -8.18
N PRO A 139 13.58 -2.35 -6.99
CA PRO A 139 13.61 -0.91 -6.75
C PRO A 139 14.57 -0.15 -7.67
N LEU A 140 15.60 -0.82 -8.20
CA LEU A 140 16.57 -0.26 -9.15
C LEU A 140 15.99 -0.09 -10.55
N LYS A 141 14.87 -0.76 -10.87
CA LYS A 141 14.18 -0.67 -12.17
C LYS A 141 12.94 0.22 -12.13
N VAL A 142 12.60 0.77 -10.97
CA VAL A 142 11.46 1.69 -10.86
C VAL A 142 11.87 3.05 -11.40
N LEU A 143 11.32 3.39 -12.57
CA LEU A 143 11.53 4.68 -13.22
C LEU A 143 10.44 5.65 -12.78
N MET A 144 10.84 6.85 -12.36
CA MET A 144 9.92 7.95 -12.10
C MET A 144 9.52 8.64 -13.42
N PRO A 145 8.28 9.14 -13.54
CA PRO A 145 7.89 9.97 -14.66
C PRO A 145 8.80 11.18 -14.80
N GLU A 146 9.22 11.47 -16.03
CA GLU A 146 9.99 12.68 -16.32
C GLU A 146 9.01 13.82 -16.59
N VAL A 147 9.14 14.93 -15.86
CA VAL A 147 8.38 16.15 -16.13
C VAL A 147 9.15 17.00 -17.14
N ARG A 148 8.60 17.17 -18.34
CA ARG A 148 9.16 18.03 -19.40
C ARG A 148 8.23 19.22 -19.65
N GLY A 149 8.51 20.34 -18.99
CA GLY A 149 7.59 21.48 -18.97
C GLY A 149 6.27 21.07 -18.28
N ASP A 150 5.15 21.23 -18.97
CA ASP A 150 3.82 20.84 -18.45
C ASP A 150 3.42 19.39 -18.79
N VAL A 151 4.31 18.61 -19.41
CA VAL A 151 4.02 17.24 -19.85
C VAL A 151 4.73 16.22 -18.97
N GLU A 152 3.96 15.33 -18.35
CA GLU A 152 4.47 14.16 -17.65
C GLU A 152 4.65 13.00 -18.66
N VAL A 153 5.90 12.59 -18.86
CA VAL A 153 6.24 11.48 -19.75
C VAL A 153 6.33 10.19 -18.93
N LEU A 154 5.36 9.30 -19.17
CA LEU A 154 5.33 8.00 -18.49
C LEU A 154 6.46 7.08 -19.00
N PRO A 155 7.19 6.42 -18.10
CA PRO A 155 8.22 5.47 -18.48
C PRO A 155 7.63 4.23 -19.15
N LYS A 156 8.42 3.58 -20.00
CA LYS A 156 8.03 2.28 -20.58
C LYS A 156 7.79 1.27 -19.47
N ARG A 157 6.70 0.48 -19.61
CA ARG A 157 6.38 -0.59 -18.67
C ARG A 157 7.52 -1.62 -18.67
N GLN A 158 8.14 -1.80 -17.51
CA GLN A 158 9.12 -2.86 -17.28
C GLN A 158 8.42 -4.23 -17.27
N GLY A 159 9.10 -5.26 -17.74
CA GLY A 159 8.62 -6.64 -17.65
C GLY A 159 8.56 -7.13 -16.20
N PRO A 160 7.92 -8.29 -15.94
CA PRO A 160 7.86 -8.88 -14.61
C PRO A 160 9.25 -9.12 -14.02
N VAL A 161 9.38 -8.95 -12.70
CA VAL A 161 10.60 -9.29 -11.97
C VAL A 161 10.54 -10.77 -11.58
N THR A 162 11.59 -11.52 -11.89
CA THR A 162 11.69 -12.95 -11.54
C THR A 162 12.75 -13.17 -10.46
N VAL A 163 12.34 -13.84 -9.40
CA VAL A 163 13.17 -14.32 -8.30
C VAL A 163 13.79 -15.67 -8.64
N ARG A 164 15.06 -15.86 -8.28
CA ARG A 164 15.85 -17.08 -8.46
C ARG A 164 16.22 -17.69 -7.11
N GLN A 165 16.50 -18.99 -7.11
CA GLN A 165 17.03 -19.66 -5.91
C GLN A 165 18.38 -19.03 -5.57
N GLY A 166 18.54 -18.59 -4.33
CA GLY A 166 19.76 -17.92 -3.86
C GLY A 166 19.71 -16.39 -3.92
N ASP A 167 18.69 -15.80 -4.55
CA ASP A 167 18.45 -14.36 -4.40
C ASP A 167 18.25 -14.02 -2.93
N LEU A 168 18.82 -12.88 -2.54
CA LEU A 168 18.47 -12.21 -1.30
C LEU A 168 17.42 -11.15 -1.62
N LEU A 169 16.38 -11.10 -0.80
CA LEU A 169 15.24 -10.21 -0.99
C LEU A 169 15.00 -9.39 0.27
N LEU A 170 14.36 -8.24 0.10
CA LEU A 170 13.78 -7.49 1.21
C LEU A 170 12.26 -7.66 1.15
N ALA A 171 11.70 -8.39 2.11
CA ALA A 171 10.26 -8.45 2.31
C ALA A 171 9.81 -7.17 3.02
N VAL A 172 8.86 -6.44 2.46
CA VAL A 172 8.26 -5.28 3.13
C VAL A 172 6.79 -5.55 3.37
N ILE A 173 6.36 -5.43 4.62
CA ILE A 173 4.97 -5.64 5.05
C ILE A 173 4.45 -4.30 5.54
N HIS A 174 3.48 -3.73 4.82
CA HIS A 174 2.82 -2.52 5.27
C HIS A 174 1.93 -2.84 6.47
N GLY A 175 2.00 -1.99 7.48
CA GLY A 175 1.18 -2.10 8.67
C GLY A 175 -0.28 -1.79 8.43
N TYR A 176 -1.09 -2.09 9.44
CA TYR A 176 -2.50 -1.76 9.42
C TYR A 176 -2.94 -1.13 10.75
N ARG A 177 -3.24 0.17 10.70
CA ARG A 177 -3.74 0.96 11.83
C ARG A 177 -2.80 0.85 13.04
N GLY A 178 -3.35 1.01 14.25
CA GLY A 178 -2.56 1.05 15.48
C GLY A 178 -1.80 -0.23 15.85
N ARG A 179 -2.03 -1.36 15.17
CA ARG A 179 -1.23 -2.59 15.37
C ARG A 179 -0.13 -2.78 14.33
N GLY A 180 -0.03 -1.90 13.32
CA GLY A 180 1.03 -1.94 12.33
C GLY A 180 1.15 -3.29 11.65
N TRP A 181 2.38 -3.70 11.34
CA TRP A 181 2.72 -4.96 10.69
C TRP A 181 2.34 -6.21 11.49
N ARG A 182 2.01 -6.07 12.78
CA ARG A 182 1.53 -7.18 13.63
C ARG A 182 0.05 -7.47 13.44
N ASP A 183 -0.69 -6.58 12.78
CA ASP A 183 -2.10 -6.81 12.55
C ASP A 183 -2.29 -7.93 11.51
N PRO A 184 -3.14 -8.95 11.75
CA PRO A 184 -3.41 -9.99 10.77
C PRO A 184 -4.05 -9.49 9.47
N LEU A 185 -4.55 -8.26 9.43
CA LEU A 185 -5.05 -7.61 8.21
C LEU A 185 -3.97 -6.85 7.42
N ALA A 186 -2.74 -6.76 7.94
CA ALA A 186 -1.57 -6.25 7.23
C ALA A 186 -1.24 -7.16 6.03
N SER A 187 -1.82 -6.84 4.87
CA SER A 187 -1.85 -7.71 3.69
C SER A 187 -1.18 -7.11 2.45
N GLN A 188 -0.89 -5.80 2.46
CA GLN A 188 -0.14 -5.18 1.38
C GLN A 188 1.35 -5.43 1.59
N THR A 189 1.92 -6.35 0.80
CA THR A 189 3.27 -6.85 1.01
C THR A 189 4.07 -6.98 -0.28
N TYR A 190 5.39 -6.85 -0.17
CA TYR A 190 6.32 -6.78 -1.29
C TYR A 190 7.53 -7.68 -1.06
N LEU A 191 8.04 -8.26 -2.14
CA LEU A 191 9.36 -8.89 -2.20
C LEU A 191 10.25 -8.08 -3.15
N LEU A 192 11.19 -7.33 -2.58
CA LEU A 192 12.08 -6.46 -3.34
C LEU A 192 13.37 -7.21 -3.70
N LYS A 193 13.56 -7.45 -5.00
CA LYS A 193 14.79 -7.99 -5.57
C LYS A 193 15.82 -6.87 -5.74
N GLY A 194 17.10 -7.18 -5.50
CA GLY A 194 18.18 -6.19 -5.63
C GLY A 194 18.24 -5.21 -4.45
N ALA A 195 17.57 -5.55 -3.35
CA ALA A 195 17.59 -4.88 -2.06
C ALA A 195 18.35 -5.72 -1.01
N ALA A 196 18.23 -5.35 0.26
CA ALA A 196 18.85 -6.05 1.40
C ALA A 196 20.39 -6.05 1.35
N GLY A 197 20.95 -4.86 1.11
CA GLY A 197 22.37 -4.55 1.11
C GLY A 197 23.05 -4.63 2.47
N GLY A 198 24.17 -3.93 2.61
CA GLY A 198 24.85 -3.73 3.89
C GLY A 198 24.22 -2.59 4.69
N GLU A 199 24.48 -2.57 6.01
CA GLU A 199 24.22 -1.40 6.87
C GLU A 199 22.76 -0.91 6.85
N MET A 200 21.82 -1.85 6.70
CA MET A 200 20.39 -1.57 6.65
C MET A 200 19.93 -0.90 7.95
N ARG A 201 19.26 0.24 7.82
CA ARG A 201 18.68 1.01 8.94
C ARG A 201 17.49 1.84 8.47
N VAL A 202 16.56 2.11 9.39
CA VAL A 202 15.51 3.10 9.15
C VAL A 202 16.05 4.52 9.29
N GLN A 203 15.53 5.44 8.49
CA GLN A 203 15.72 6.87 8.68
C GLN A 203 14.41 7.60 8.39
N SER A 204 14.06 8.59 9.22
CA SER A 204 12.86 9.38 8.98
C SER A 204 12.95 10.16 7.66
N ALA A 205 11.81 10.43 7.03
CA ALA A 205 11.76 11.28 5.84
C ALA A 205 12.42 12.65 6.09
N ALA A 206 12.15 13.26 7.25
CA ALA A 206 12.71 14.55 7.64
C ALA A 206 14.24 14.51 7.74
N ASP A 207 14.79 13.49 8.38
CA ASP A 207 16.24 13.33 8.53
C ASP A 207 16.92 12.99 7.20
N ALA A 208 16.27 12.18 6.35
CA ALA A 208 16.78 11.85 5.02
C ALA A 208 16.89 13.10 4.14
N LEU A 209 15.86 13.95 4.15
CA LEU A 209 15.85 15.25 3.47
C LEU A 209 16.84 16.24 4.09
N GLY A 210 16.98 16.23 5.43
CA GLY A 210 17.87 17.11 6.17
C GLY A 210 19.35 16.82 5.92
N ALA A 211 19.72 15.54 5.81
CA ALA A 211 21.10 15.07 5.64
C ALA A 211 21.60 15.10 4.18
N ALA A 212 20.72 15.34 3.21
CA ALA A 212 21.08 15.26 1.81
C ALA A 212 21.86 16.51 1.34
N PRO A 213 22.96 16.33 0.57
CA PRO A 213 23.79 17.43 0.10
C PRO A 213 23.07 18.30 -0.95
N ASP A 214 22.21 17.70 -1.79
CA ASP A 214 21.44 18.39 -2.83
C ASP A 214 19.96 18.01 -2.72
N LYS A 215 19.20 18.84 -2.00
CA LYS A 215 17.77 18.61 -1.77
C LYS A 215 16.93 18.67 -3.04
N GLY A 216 17.39 19.37 -4.08
CA GLY A 216 16.66 19.51 -5.35
C GLY A 216 16.63 18.23 -6.19
N LYS A 217 17.51 17.28 -5.89
CA LYS A 217 17.60 15.97 -6.58
C LYS A 217 16.94 14.82 -5.81
N LEU A 218 16.47 15.07 -4.60
CA LEU A 218 15.82 14.03 -3.82
C LEU A 218 14.40 13.77 -4.33
N PRO A 219 13.96 12.50 -4.31
CA PRO A 219 12.57 12.21 -4.55
C PRO A 219 11.70 12.78 -3.44
N GLN A 220 10.42 12.98 -3.74
CA GLN A 220 9.43 13.26 -2.71
C GLN A 220 9.28 12.02 -1.81
N LEU A 221 9.57 12.18 -0.53
CA LEU A 221 9.43 11.12 0.47
C LEU A 221 8.06 11.22 1.13
N ARG A 222 7.33 10.10 1.17
CA ARG A 222 6.02 9.98 1.81
C ARG A 222 6.09 9.45 3.24
N GLY A 223 7.03 8.55 3.48
CA GLY A 223 7.31 7.95 4.78
C GLY A 223 8.80 7.81 5.01
N ASP A 224 9.14 7.09 6.06
CA ASP A 224 10.49 6.69 6.40
C ASP A 224 11.16 5.94 5.24
N VAL A 225 12.49 6.01 5.20
CA VAL A 225 13.30 5.34 4.17
C VAL A 225 14.15 4.24 4.79
N ILE A 226 14.41 3.22 3.99
CA ILE A 226 15.31 2.14 4.35
C ILE A 226 16.68 2.48 3.76
N ARG A 227 17.57 3.02 4.60
CA ARG A 227 18.97 3.30 4.23
C ARG A 227 19.72 2.00 4.18
N GLU A 228 20.48 1.80 3.11
CA GLU A 228 21.34 0.63 2.95
C GLU A 228 22.47 0.94 1.96
N ARG A 229 23.45 0.04 1.89
CA ARG A 229 24.52 0.07 0.90
C ARG A 229 24.35 -1.06 -0.11
N LEU A 230 23.97 -0.71 -1.33
CA LEU A 230 23.75 -1.64 -2.44
C LEU A 230 24.89 -1.57 -3.45
N ALA A 231 25.48 -2.72 -3.79
CA ALA A 231 26.57 -2.83 -4.77
C ALA A 231 27.72 -1.81 -4.55
N GLY A 232 27.99 -1.47 -3.28
CA GLY A 232 29.04 -0.52 -2.89
C GLY A 232 28.60 0.94 -2.81
N ALA A 233 27.41 1.30 -3.28
CA ALA A 233 26.87 2.66 -3.22
C ALA A 233 25.90 2.84 -2.04
N ASP A 234 26.04 3.97 -1.34
CA ASP A 234 25.09 4.38 -0.32
C ASP A 234 23.81 4.93 -0.95
N GLY A 235 22.68 4.66 -0.33
CA GLY A 235 21.40 5.16 -0.79
C GLY A 235 20.29 4.76 0.15
N PHE A 236 19.08 4.83 -0.37
CA PHE A 236 17.90 4.38 0.36
C PHE A 236 16.80 3.89 -0.58
N ILE A 237 16.03 2.93 -0.08
CA ILE A 237 14.74 2.53 -0.63
C ILE A 237 13.65 3.43 -0.04
N TYR A 238 12.73 3.89 -0.88
CA TYR A 238 11.61 4.73 -0.47
C TYR A 238 10.31 4.35 -1.19
N TRP A 239 9.18 4.69 -0.57
CA TRP A 239 7.86 4.52 -1.14
C TRP A 239 7.48 5.70 -2.04
N THR A 240 7.11 5.41 -3.29
CA THR A 240 6.72 6.43 -4.29
C THR A 240 5.24 6.83 -4.19
N GLY A 241 4.46 6.09 -3.41
CA GLY A 241 2.99 6.14 -3.44
C GLY A 241 2.35 4.95 -4.16
N ALA A 242 3.14 4.18 -4.92
CA ALA A 242 2.67 2.98 -5.62
C ALA A 242 3.68 1.84 -5.66
N LYS A 243 4.98 2.15 -5.58
CA LYS A 243 6.10 1.21 -5.69
C LYS A 243 7.25 1.58 -4.76
N TYR A 244 8.11 0.62 -4.47
CA TYR A 244 9.40 0.89 -3.85
C TYR A 244 10.46 1.20 -4.90
N ALA A 245 11.18 2.31 -4.72
CA ALA A 245 12.24 2.75 -5.61
C ALA A 245 13.54 2.97 -4.85
N TRP A 246 14.66 2.88 -5.57
CA TRP A 246 15.98 3.20 -5.04
C TRP A 246 16.38 4.64 -5.38
N SER A 247 16.95 5.34 -4.41
CA SER A 247 17.67 6.60 -4.63
C SER A 247 19.10 6.45 -4.14
N GLY A 248 20.06 6.50 -5.06
CA GLY A 248 21.48 6.57 -4.71
C GLY A 248 21.83 7.93 -4.12
N LEU A 249 22.60 7.94 -3.06
CA LEU A 249 23.31 9.13 -2.61
C LEU A 249 24.56 9.23 -3.49
N VAL A 250 24.44 9.89 -4.64
CA VAL A 250 25.62 10.14 -5.47
C VAL A 250 26.54 11.07 -4.66
N SER A 251 27.66 10.52 -4.18
CA SER A 251 28.80 11.35 -3.77
C SER A 251 29.24 12.11 -5.02
N LEU A 252 29.10 13.44 -4.97
CA LEU A 252 29.72 14.34 -5.95
C LEU A 252 31.24 14.15 -5.95
#